data_AF-A0A937JGC5-F1
#
_entry.id   AF-A0A937JGC5-F1
#
_cell.length_a   1.000
_cell.length_b   1.000
_cell.length_c   1.000
_cell.angle_alpha   90.00
_cell.angle_beta   90.00
_cell.angle_gamma   90.00
#
_symmetry.space_group_name_H-M   'P 1'
#
loop_
_entity.id
_entity.type
_entity.pdbx_description
1 polymer ?
#
loop_
_entity_poly.entity_id
_entity_poly.type
_entity_poly.pdbx_seq_one_letter_code
_entity_poly.pdbx_strand_id
1 'polypeptide(L)'
;MITFIDESGSFAGIGQKNAISCVGALTLPHGNLAQLQKLWTRLRAKLPKEKGEVKGRLLTEDQVASVVEIIRRNQGLFEASVVDLGSHSEVGLVAHRQALADALTAKLTPMHQPNVHRTMNGWRSELLNMKLPGYVQSVLTFNLLGRVIEHSTLYHCLRNPKELGQIAWVVDAKDGGSIQTPWERWWQEVMLPTLQSQSLREPGSRLEGGDYSHYGRYLLKDGLPDWLVAEAKVKVQPGDPLPLNLRAIFEDLRVSSSNGMGLELVDILTNGLRRALRGHLGPTGWLPIRTLMIHRKQQYMEFVSLNREDSYEMEYSPVVRAFRQGGRNMGTPSLYRSI
;
A
#
# COMPACT_ATOMS: atom_id res chain seq x y z
N MET A 1 2.79 7.33 13.47
CA MET A 1 2.01 6.26 12.82
C MET A 1 2.87 5.04 12.50
N ILE A 2 2.28 3.84 12.58
CA ILE A 2 2.88 2.57 12.16
C ILE A 2 1.97 1.91 11.12
N THR A 3 2.54 1.41 10.03
CA THR A 3 1.81 0.78 8.93
C THR A 3 2.13 -0.71 8.86
N PHE A 4 1.10 -1.55 8.82
CA PHE A 4 1.20 -2.99 8.62
C PHE A 4 0.76 -3.34 7.20
N ILE A 5 1.53 -4.18 6.50
CA ILE A 5 1.25 -4.57 5.12
C ILE A 5 1.13 -6.09 5.05
N ASP A 6 0.08 -6.54 4.36
CA ASP A 6 -0.16 -7.95 4.07
C ASP A 6 -0.91 -8.11 2.74
N GLU A 7 -0.91 -9.31 2.19
CA GLU A 7 -1.57 -9.65 0.95
C GLU A 7 -2.67 -10.71 1.11
N SER A 8 -3.58 -10.77 0.15
CA SER A 8 -4.50 -11.89 0.04
C SER A 8 -4.64 -12.33 -1.41
N GLY A 9 -4.58 -13.63 -1.64
CA GLY A 9 -4.57 -14.23 -2.96
C GLY A 9 -3.19 -14.73 -3.38
N SER A 10 -3.18 -15.58 -4.40
CA SER A 10 -1.96 -16.23 -4.89
C SER A 10 -1.26 -15.45 -5.99
N PHE A 11 -1.85 -14.33 -6.47
CA PHE A 11 -1.39 -13.61 -7.66
C PHE A 11 -1.20 -14.54 -8.88
N ALA A 12 -2.03 -15.59 -8.95
CA ALA A 12 -2.09 -16.57 -10.02
C ALA A 12 -3.49 -16.64 -10.62
N GLY A 13 -3.70 -17.51 -11.60
CA GLY A 13 -4.99 -17.64 -12.30
C GLY A 13 -5.15 -16.60 -13.41
N ILE A 14 -4.08 -16.31 -14.15
CA ILE A 14 -4.10 -15.42 -15.31
C ILE A 14 -5.15 -15.92 -16.32
N GLY A 15 -6.03 -15.03 -16.77
CA GLY A 15 -7.16 -15.34 -17.66
C GLY A 15 -8.32 -16.10 -16.99
N GLN A 16 -8.21 -16.48 -15.71
CA GLN A 16 -9.31 -17.14 -15.01
C GLN A 16 -10.26 -16.11 -14.41
N LYS A 17 -11.56 -16.32 -14.60
CA LYS A 17 -12.61 -15.42 -14.10
C LYS A 17 -12.47 -15.17 -12.60
N ASN A 18 -12.52 -13.90 -12.19
CA ASN A 18 -12.43 -13.44 -10.80
C ASN A 18 -11.17 -13.94 -10.07
N ALA A 19 -10.02 -13.97 -10.75
CA ALA A 19 -8.71 -14.24 -10.16
C ALA A 19 -8.21 -13.01 -9.38
N ILE A 20 -8.94 -12.66 -8.32
CA ILE A 20 -8.68 -11.49 -7.49
C ILE A 20 -7.53 -11.77 -6.52
N SER A 21 -6.57 -10.85 -6.51
CA SER A 21 -5.56 -10.72 -5.45
C SER A 21 -5.46 -9.26 -5.02
N CYS A 22 -5.03 -9.02 -3.79
CA CYS A 22 -4.86 -7.68 -3.26
C CYS A 22 -3.69 -7.59 -2.28
N VAL A 23 -3.13 -6.39 -2.17
CA VAL A 23 -2.19 -5.98 -1.12
C VAL A 23 -2.89 -4.88 -0.33
N GLY A 24 -2.93 -5.02 0.99
CA GLY A 24 -3.54 -4.07 1.90
C GLY A 24 -2.53 -3.48 2.88
N ALA A 25 -2.75 -2.24 3.27
CA ALA A 25 -1.96 -1.53 4.27
C ALA A 25 -2.89 -0.94 5.33
N LEU A 26 -2.61 -1.25 6.60
CA LEU A 26 -3.29 -0.69 7.75
C LEU A 26 -2.36 0.25 8.50
N THR A 27 -2.64 1.55 8.46
CA THR A 27 -1.95 2.58 9.23
C THR A 27 -2.65 2.80 10.57
N LEU A 28 -1.89 2.70 11.66
CA LEU A 28 -2.35 2.90 13.04
C LEU A 28 -1.59 4.05 13.72
N PRO A 29 -2.28 4.96 14.43
CA PRO A 29 -1.62 5.99 15.24
C PRO A 29 -0.89 5.38 16.43
N HIS A 30 0.35 5.78 16.70
CA HIS A 30 1.12 5.34 17.87
C HIS A 30 0.38 5.63 19.18
N GLY A 31 -0.22 6.82 19.29
CA GLY A 31 -0.96 7.23 20.49
C GLY A 31 -2.15 6.33 20.83
N ASN A 32 -2.66 5.56 19.87
CA ASN A 32 -3.83 4.70 20.07
C ASN A 32 -3.46 3.20 20.18
N LEU A 33 -2.20 2.80 19.99
CA LEU A 33 -1.81 1.38 19.94
C LEU A 33 -2.12 0.64 21.23
N ALA A 34 -1.85 1.23 22.40
CA ALA A 34 -2.10 0.58 23.69
C ALA A 34 -3.59 0.28 23.92
N GLN A 35 -4.45 1.24 23.58
CA GLN A 35 -5.90 1.09 23.68
C GLN A 35 -6.42 0.07 22.66
N LEU A 36 -5.93 0.12 21.42
CA LEU A 36 -6.27 -0.86 20.40
C LEU A 36 -5.85 -2.27 20.82
N GLN A 37 -4.64 -2.45 21.37
CA GLN A 37 -4.15 -3.74 21.86
C GLN A 37 -5.05 -4.32 22.94
N LYS A 38 -5.53 -3.49 23.89
CA LYS A 38 -6.47 -3.94 24.92
C LYS A 38 -7.80 -4.42 24.33
N LEU A 39 -8.35 -3.70 23.35
CA LEU A 39 -9.58 -4.08 22.67
C LEU A 39 -9.38 -5.34 21.81
N TRP A 40 -8.27 -5.41 21.09
CA TRP A 40 -7.90 -6.56 20.29
C TRP A 40 -7.75 -7.81 21.14
N THR A 41 -6.98 -7.78 22.23
CA THR A 41 -6.80 -8.95 23.11
C THR A 41 -8.14 -9.53 23.59
N ARG A 42 -9.11 -8.67 23.93
CA ARG A 42 -10.46 -9.10 24.35
C ARG A 42 -11.26 -9.72 23.21
N LEU A 43 -11.20 -9.14 22.01
CA LEU A 43 -11.90 -9.65 20.83
C LEU A 43 -11.26 -10.95 20.32
N ARG A 44 -9.94 -10.96 20.15
CA ARG A 44 -9.09 -12.07 19.70
C ARG A 44 -9.30 -13.34 20.51
N ALA A 45 -9.64 -13.24 21.80
CA ALA A 45 -9.97 -14.38 22.64
C ALA A 45 -11.17 -15.19 22.14
N LYS A 46 -12.09 -14.57 21.39
CA LYS A 46 -13.35 -15.15 20.89
C LYS A 46 -13.32 -15.51 19.40
N LEU A 47 -12.22 -15.21 18.71
CA LEU A 47 -12.09 -15.41 17.27
C LEU A 47 -11.49 -16.79 16.96
N PRO A 48 -11.87 -17.42 15.84
CA PRO A 48 -11.27 -18.67 15.39
C PRO A 48 -9.77 -18.46 15.10
N LYS A 49 -8.96 -19.46 15.48
CA LYS A 49 -7.51 -19.43 15.31
C LYS A 49 -7.03 -20.67 14.57
N GLU A 50 -6.02 -20.50 13.75
CA GLU A 50 -5.24 -21.57 13.15
C GLU A 50 -3.79 -21.43 13.61
N LYS A 51 -3.21 -22.51 14.17
CA LYS A 51 -1.86 -22.49 14.74
C LYS A 51 -1.61 -21.33 15.73
N GLY A 52 -2.65 -20.96 16.48
CA GLY A 52 -2.59 -19.89 17.49
C GLY A 52 -2.80 -18.47 16.95
N GLU A 53 -2.94 -18.30 15.64
CA GLU A 53 -3.12 -17.02 14.95
C GLU A 53 -4.56 -16.83 14.47
N VAL A 54 -5.10 -15.61 14.54
CA VAL A 54 -6.39 -15.31 13.93
C VAL A 54 -6.20 -15.09 12.43
N LYS A 55 -6.88 -15.91 11.61
CA LYS A 55 -6.81 -15.81 10.14
C LYS A 55 -8.11 -15.27 9.55
N GLY A 56 -8.02 -14.18 8.79
CA GLY A 56 -9.14 -13.48 8.15
C GLY A 56 -10.09 -14.37 7.35
N ARG A 57 -9.56 -15.42 6.72
CA ARG A 57 -10.34 -16.42 5.98
C ARG A 57 -11.31 -17.25 6.83
N LEU A 58 -11.10 -17.33 8.15
CA LEU A 58 -11.93 -18.10 9.08
C LEU A 58 -13.06 -17.27 9.69
N LEU A 59 -13.03 -15.94 9.54
CA LEU A 59 -13.96 -15.06 10.25
C LEU A 59 -15.34 -15.02 9.57
N THR A 60 -16.38 -14.98 10.39
CA THR A 60 -17.74 -14.64 9.96
C THR A 60 -17.88 -13.15 9.65
N GLU A 61 -18.99 -12.76 9.04
CA GLU A 61 -19.30 -11.36 8.74
C GLU A 61 -19.30 -10.48 10.01
N ASP A 62 -19.97 -10.89 11.08
CA ASP A 62 -20.03 -10.15 12.34
C ASP A 62 -18.66 -10.03 13.02
N GLN A 63 -17.82 -11.05 12.87
CA GLN A 63 -16.46 -11.03 13.39
C GLN A 63 -15.60 -10.01 12.64
N VAL A 64 -15.65 -9.99 11.29
CA VAL A 64 -14.97 -8.96 10.49
C VAL A 64 -15.47 -7.56 10.88
N ALA A 65 -16.79 -7.36 10.98
CA ALA A 65 -17.37 -6.08 11.37
C ALA A 65 -16.90 -5.61 12.76
N SER A 66 -16.80 -6.53 13.73
CA SER A 66 -16.30 -6.24 15.07
C SER A 66 -14.82 -5.82 15.07
N VAL A 67 -14.01 -6.43 14.21
CA VAL A 67 -12.60 -6.05 14.03
C VAL A 67 -12.50 -4.66 13.42
N VAL A 68 -13.26 -4.39 12.36
CA VAL A 68 -13.29 -3.07 11.73
C VAL A 68 -13.69 -1.99 12.72
N GLU A 69 -14.68 -2.25 13.58
CA GLU A 69 -15.16 -1.28 14.55
C GLU A 69 -14.08 -0.88 15.57
N ILE A 70 -13.28 -1.83 16.09
CA ILE A 70 -12.20 -1.49 17.01
C ILE A 70 -11.09 -0.71 16.31
N ILE A 71 -10.76 -1.02 15.05
CA ILE A 71 -9.77 -0.27 14.27
C ILE A 71 -10.27 1.15 14.02
N ARG A 72 -11.55 1.29 13.62
CA ARG A 72 -12.20 2.57 13.34
C ARG A 72 -12.20 3.49 14.55
N ARG A 73 -12.57 2.97 15.73
CA ARG A 73 -12.55 3.74 17.00
C ARG A 73 -11.15 4.21 17.40
N ASN A 74 -10.11 3.50 16.97
CA ASN A 74 -8.71 3.85 17.22
C ASN A 74 -8.07 4.60 16.04
N GLN A 75 -8.91 5.18 15.17
CA GLN A 75 -8.50 6.04 14.04
C GLN A 75 -7.63 5.35 12.99
N GLY A 76 -7.63 4.02 12.91
CA GLY A 76 -6.88 3.31 11.86
C GLY A 76 -7.36 3.67 10.46
N LEU A 77 -6.43 3.68 9.50
CA LEU A 77 -6.68 3.90 8.08
C LEU A 77 -6.30 2.64 7.29
N PHE A 78 -7.13 2.25 6.33
CA PHE A 78 -6.88 1.12 5.46
C PHE A 78 -6.82 1.57 4.00
N GLU A 79 -5.77 1.15 3.32
CA GLU A 79 -5.56 1.33 1.89
C GLU A 79 -5.38 -0.04 1.23
N ALA A 80 -5.86 -0.20 0.00
CA ALA A 80 -5.71 -1.47 -0.72
C ALA A 80 -5.50 -1.25 -2.22
N SER A 81 -4.57 -2.03 -2.79
CA SER A 81 -4.39 -2.17 -4.24
C SER A 81 -4.81 -3.58 -4.63
N VAL A 82 -5.60 -3.69 -5.69
CA VAL A 82 -6.32 -4.88 -6.13
C VAL A 82 -5.98 -5.15 -7.59
N VAL A 83 -5.85 -6.42 -7.95
CA VAL A 83 -5.72 -6.87 -9.34
C VAL A 83 -6.71 -7.99 -9.59
N ASP A 84 -7.32 -7.96 -10.77
CA ASP A 84 -8.09 -9.08 -11.32
C ASP A 84 -7.32 -9.69 -12.47
N LEU A 85 -6.62 -10.79 -12.19
CA LEU A 85 -5.82 -11.48 -13.19
C LEU A 85 -6.67 -12.17 -14.26
N GLY A 86 -7.99 -12.26 -14.08
CA GLY A 86 -8.92 -12.70 -15.12
C GLY A 86 -8.99 -11.75 -16.30
N SER A 87 -8.66 -10.47 -16.09
CA SER A 87 -8.61 -9.44 -17.14
C SER A 87 -7.23 -9.28 -17.79
N HIS A 88 -6.28 -10.18 -17.50
CA HIS A 88 -4.91 -10.10 -17.97
C HIS A 88 -4.53 -11.38 -18.75
N SER A 89 -3.71 -11.23 -19.78
CA SER A 89 -3.03 -12.34 -20.46
C SER A 89 -1.59 -12.50 -19.98
N GLU A 90 -1.08 -13.74 -20.03
CA GLU A 90 0.30 -14.03 -19.64
C GLU A 90 1.30 -13.27 -20.52
N VAL A 91 1.02 -13.23 -21.83
CA VAL A 91 1.84 -12.49 -22.81
C VAL A 91 1.94 -11.01 -22.44
N GLY A 92 0.83 -10.35 -22.11
CA GLY A 92 0.89 -8.94 -21.76
C GLY A 92 1.53 -8.67 -20.39
N LEU A 93 1.40 -9.58 -19.42
CA LEU A 93 2.13 -9.47 -18.15
C LEU A 93 3.65 -9.60 -18.35
N VAL A 94 4.08 -10.57 -19.17
CA VAL A 94 5.49 -10.74 -19.55
C VAL A 94 6.00 -9.51 -20.31
N ALA A 95 5.22 -8.98 -21.26
CA ALA A 95 5.56 -7.77 -21.98
C ALA A 95 5.68 -6.54 -21.06
N HIS A 96 4.76 -6.37 -20.12
CA HIS A 96 4.84 -5.30 -19.11
C HIS A 96 6.11 -5.43 -18.25
N ARG A 97 6.43 -6.65 -17.80
CA ARG A 97 7.66 -6.94 -17.02
C ARG A 97 8.92 -6.64 -17.83
N GLN A 98 8.93 -7.03 -19.10
CA GLN A 98 10.04 -6.76 -20.01
C GLN A 98 10.25 -5.25 -20.20
N ALA A 99 9.17 -4.50 -20.44
CA ALA A 99 9.23 -3.05 -20.61
C ALA A 99 9.79 -2.34 -19.36
N LEU A 100 9.37 -2.76 -18.15
CA LEU A 100 9.94 -2.23 -16.91
C LEU A 100 11.43 -2.60 -16.76
N ALA A 101 11.79 -3.84 -17.09
CA ALA A 101 13.17 -4.29 -17.03
C ALA A 101 14.06 -3.54 -18.03
N ASP A 102 13.56 -3.18 -19.21
CA ASP A 102 14.28 -2.41 -20.21
C ASP A 102 14.44 -0.95 -19.75
N ALA A 103 13.39 -0.38 -19.14
CA ALA A 103 13.39 0.96 -18.59
C ALA A 103 14.44 1.16 -17.48
N LEU A 104 14.71 0.14 -16.65
CA LEU A 104 15.77 0.19 -15.62
C LEU A 104 17.14 0.54 -16.23
N THR A 105 17.46 0.00 -17.40
CA THR A 105 18.78 0.15 -18.01
C THR A 105 18.82 1.18 -19.15
N ALA A 106 17.67 1.74 -19.55
CA ALA A 106 17.53 2.58 -20.74
C ALA A 106 18.42 3.85 -20.74
N LYS A 107 18.81 4.34 -19.57
CA LYS A 107 19.63 5.54 -19.40
C LYS A 107 21.07 5.26 -18.96
N LEU A 108 21.49 3.99 -18.90
CA LEU A 108 22.88 3.65 -18.60
C LEU A 108 23.78 4.03 -19.78
N THR A 109 24.66 4.99 -19.54
CA THR A 109 25.76 5.37 -20.44
C THR A 109 27.11 4.83 -19.94
N PRO A 110 28.14 4.71 -20.80
CA PRO A 110 29.50 4.33 -20.39
C PRO A 110 30.17 5.24 -19.36
N MET A 111 29.64 6.45 -19.15
CA MET A 111 30.17 7.41 -18.17
C MET A 111 29.80 7.06 -16.72
N HIS A 112 28.85 6.14 -16.51
CA HIS A 112 28.48 5.74 -15.17
C HIS A 112 29.56 4.85 -14.53
N GLN A 113 29.67 4.95 -13.21
CA GLN A 113 30.58 4.11 -12.44
C GLN A 113 30.26 2.62 -12.65
N PRO A 114 31.28 1.72 -12.71
CA PRO A 114 31.06 0.29 -12.91
C PRO A 114 30.08 -0.35 -11.91
N ASN A 115 30.03 0.16 -10.68
CA ASN A 115 29.07 -0.27 -9.67
C ASN A 115 27.61 -0.01 -10.09
N VAL A 116 27.32 1.15 -10.68
CA VAL A 116 25.98 1.48 -11.17
C VAL A 116 25.57 0.52 -12.28
N HIS A 117 26.47 0.22 -13.21
CA HIS A 117 26.22 -0.78 -14.25
C HIS A 117 25.90 -2.15 -13.65
N ARG A 118 26.68 -2.61 -12.65
CA ARG A 118 26.44 -3.90 -12.00
C ARG A 118 25.10 -3.94 -11.28
N THR A 119 24.80 -2.93 -10.46
CA THR A 119 23.54 -2.85 -9.70
C THR A 119 22.33 -2.84 -10.62
N MET A 120 22.31 -1.96 -11.62
CA MET A 120 21.15 -1.83 -12.51
C MET A 120 20.95 -3.08 -13.38
N ASN A 121 22.02 -3.70 -13.87
CA ASN A 121 21.91 -4.98 -14.59
C ASN A 121 21.48 -6.13 -13.67
N GLY A 122 21.95 -6.15 -12.41
CA GLY A 122 21.49 -7.11 -11.40
C GLY A 122 19.99 -7.02 -11.16
N TRP A 123 19.48 -5.81 -10.90
CA TRP A 123 18.04 -5.56 -10.73
C TRP A 123 17.22 -5.95 -11.96
N ARG A 124 17.74 -5.66 -13.16
CA ARG A 124 17.12 -6.08 -14.42
C ARG A 124 17.04 -7.60 -14.52
N SER A 125 18.14 -8.31 -14.29
CA SER A 125 18.20 -9.77 -14.38
C SER A 125 17.27 -10.43 -13.35
N GLU A 126 17.25 -9.92 -12.12
CA GLU A 126 16.34 -10.42 -11.08
C GLU A 126 14.86 -10.20 -11.44
N LEU A 127 14.52 -9.02 -11.98
CA LEU A 127 13.16 -8.73 -12.45
C LEU A 127 12.72 -9.67 -13.57
N LEU A 128 13.59 -9.94 -14.56
CA LEU A 128 13.27 -10.85 -15.67
C LEU A 128 13.10 -12.31 -15.22
N ASN A 129 13.84 -12.72 -14.18
CA ASN A 129 13.77 -14.07 -13.63
C ASN A 129 12.65 -14.24 -12.58
N MET A 130 12.05 -13.14 -12.10
CA MET A 130 11.00 -13.17 -11.09
C MET A 130 9.71 -13.80 -11.63
N LYS A 131 9.18 -14.82 -10.94
CA LYS A 131 7.88 -15.43 -11.32
C LYS A 131 6.76 -14.38 -11.34
N LEU A 132 5.82 -14.52 -12.28
CA LEU A 132 4.73 -13.56 -12.48
C LEU A 132 3.94 -13.22 -11.19
N PRO A 133 3.59 -14.17 -10.31
CA PRO A 133 2.94 -13.84 -9.05
C PRO A 133 3.70 -12.83 -8.19
N GLY A 134 5.00 -13.06 -7.97
CA GLY A 134 5.85 -12.14 -7.21
C GLY A 134 6.01 -10.79 -7.90
N TYR A 135 6.08 -10.79 -9.23
CA TYR A 135 6.14 -9.57 -10.02
C TYR A 135 4.87 -8.72 -9.88
N VAL A 136 3.70 -9.32 -10.07
CA VAL A 136 2.40 -8.64 -9.91
C VAL A 136 2.27 -8.12 -8.47
N GLN A 137 2.62 -8.93 -7.46
CA GLN A 137 2.63 -8.51 -6.06
C GLN A 137 3.53 -7.27 -5.84
N SER A 138 4.73 -7.22 -6.44
CA SER A 138 5.61 -6.05 -6.35
C SER A 138 4.96 -4.78 -6.90
N VAL A 139 4.34 -4.85 -8.08
CA VAL A 139 3.70 -3.68 -8.70
C VAL A 139 2.56 -3.15 -7.83
N LEU A 140 1.73 -4.04 -7.28
CA LEU A 140 0.64 -3.65 -6.38
C LEU A 140 1.18 -3.01 -5.10
N THR A 141 2.25 -3.58 -4.54
CA THR A 141 2.89 -3.06 -3.32
C THR A 141 3.44 -1.64 -3.55
N PHE A 142 4.17 -1.39 -4.64
CA PHE A 142 4.70 -0.06 -4.93
C PHE A 142 3.60 0.98 -5.15
N ASN A 143 2.52 0.61 -5.85
CA ASN A 143 1.36 1.47 -6.04
C ASN A 143 0.66 1.79 -4.70
N LEU A 144 0.58 0.82 -3.78
CA LEU A 144 0.00 0.99 -2.46
C LEU A 144 0.82 1.97 -1.59
N LEU A 145 2.15 1.78 -1.55
CA LEU A 145 3.04 2.54 -0.67
C LEU A 145 2.96 4.06 -0.89
N GLY A 146 2.97 4.51 -2.15
CA GLY A 146 2.85 5.94 -2.48
C GLY A 146 1.56 6.54 -1.91
N ARG A 147 0.42 5.87 -2.10
CA ARG A 147 -0.89 6.31 -1.60
C ARG A 147 -0.96 6.31 -0.07
N VAL A 148 -0.37 5.30 0.58
CA VAL A 148 -0.32 5.23 2.05
C VAL A 148 0.44 6.42 2.62
N ILE A 149 1.59 6.77 2.04
CA ILE A 149 2.39 7.93 2.48
C ILE A 149 1.54 9.20 2.36
N GLU A 150 0.96 9.46 1.20
CA GLU A 150 0.18 10.66 0.96
C GLU A 150 -1.04 10.73 1.87
N HIS A 151 -1.93 9.74 1.82
CA HIS A 151 -3.20 9.80 2.54
C HIS A 151 -3.03 9.78 4.05
N SER A 152 -2.09 8.99 4.59
CA SER A 152 -1.84 8.97 6.04
C SER A 152 -1.28 10.31 6.51
N THR A 153 -0.39 10.92 5.72
CA THR A 153 0.19 12.24 6.05
C THR A 153 -0.89 13.32 6.02
N LEU A 154 -1.70 13.39 4.96
CA LEU A 154 -2.79 14.36 4.84
C LEU A 154 -3.88 14.18 5.90
N TYR A 155 -4.21 12.94 6.24
CA TYR A 155 -5.22 12.66 7.24
C TYR A 155 -4.78 13.08 8.65
N HIS A 156 -3.52 12.81 9.00
CA HIS A 156 -2.99 13.09 10.33
C HIS A 156 -2.51 14.53 10.52
N CYS A 157 -2.09 15.25 9.48
CA CYS A 157 -1.74 16.67 9.59
C CYS A 157 -2.92 17.53 10.07
N LEU A 158 -4.15 17.07 9.88
CA LEU A 158 -5.36 17.76 10.32
C LEU A 158 -5.88 17.32 11.70
N ARG A 159 -5.39 16.21 12.25
CA ARG A 159 -6.04 15.54 13.39
C ARG A 159 -5.10 15.20 14.53
N ASN A 160 -3.94 14.67 14.19
CA ASN A 160 -2.92 14.32 15.16
C ASN A 160 -1.53 14.52 14.54
N PRO A 161 -1.07 15.78 14.42
CA PRO A 161 0.19 16.12 13.77
C PRO A 161 1.40 15.41 14.39
N LYS A 162 1.36 15.10 15.68
CA LYS A 162 2.43 14.36 16.38
C LYS A 162 2.71 12.99 15.76
N GLU A 163 1.70 12.35 15.17
CA GLU A 163 1.86 11.06 14.48
C GLU A 163 2.77 11.14 13.25
N LEU A 164 2.91 12.33 12.68
CA LEU A 164 3.81 12.59 11.55
C LEU A 164 5.28 12.58 11.97
N GLY A 165 5.60 12.68 13.25
CA GLY A 165 6.98 12.68 13.75
C GLY A 165 7.63 11.29 13.78
N GLN A 166 6.84 10.22 13.75
CA GLN A 166 7.33 8.84 13.85
C GLN A 166 6.59 7.96 12.85
N ILE A 167 7.32 7.48 11.84
CA ILE A 167 6.81 6.59 10.79
C ILE A 167 7.54 5.27 10.90
N ALA A 168 6.77 4.18 10.99
CA ALA A 168 7.28 2.82 11.02
C ALA A 168 6.46 1.91 10.11
N TRP A 169 7.08 0.85 9.61
CA TRP A 169 6.48 -0.09 8.68
C TRP A 169 6.77 -1.52 9.11
N VAL A 170 5.76 -2.39 9.02
CA VAL A 170 5.88 -3.82 9.28
C VAL A 170 5.26 -4.57 8.12
N VAL A 171 6.06 -5.41 7.48
CA VAL A 171 5.63 -6.27 6.37
C VAL A 171 5.65 -7.72 6.86
N ASP A 172 4.61 -8.47 6.53
CA ASP A 172 4.58 -9.91 6.81
C ASP A 172 5.71 -10.63 6.05
N ALA A 173 6.44 -11.50 6.74
CA ALA A 173 7.54 -12.25 6.16
C ALA A 173 7.01 -13.46 5.37
N LYS A 174 7.56 -13.68 4.18
CA LYS A 174 7.30 -14.93 3.45
C LYS A 174 8.00 -16.11 4.14
N ASP A 175 7.39 -17.30 4.01
CA ASP A 175 7.96 -18.58 4.40
C ASP A 175 8.53 -18.65 5.85
N GLY A 176 7.89 -17.96 6.79
CA GLY A 176 8.27 -17.99 8.21
C GLY A 176 9.52 -17.16 8.55
N GLY A 177 10.04 -16.37 7.60
CA GLY A 177 11.08 -15.35 7.79
C GLY A 177 12.45 -15.85 8.25
N SER A 178 12.76 -17.14 8.08
CA SER A 178 14.09 -17.68 8.39
C SER A 178 15.15 -17.27 7.36
N ILE A 179 14.74 -17.03 6.10
CA ILE A 179 15.61 -16.59 5.00
C ILE A 179 14.81 -15.63 4.13
N GLN A 180 15.37 -14.43 3.89
CA GLN A 180 14.80 -13.47 2.95
C GLN A 180 14.75 -14.08 1.54
N THR A 181 13.55 -14.15 0.96
CA THR A 181 13.36 -14.64 -0.40
C THR A 181 14.05 -13.75 -1.43
N PRO A 182 14.40 -14.26 -2.63
CA PRO A 182 14.93 -13.42 -3.71
C PRO A 182 14.01 -12.25 -4.06
N TRP A 183 12.69 -12.47 -4.03
CA TRP A 183 11.69 -11.41 -4.18
C TRP A 183 11.82 -10.36 -3.06
N GLU A 184 11.93 -10.80 -1.80
CA GLU A 184 12.07 -9.91 -0.65
C GLU A 184 13.32 -9.02 -0.72
N ARG A 185 14.44 -9.58 -1.20
CA ARG A 185 15.68 -8.82 -1.38
C ARG A 185 15.54 -7.79 -2.50
N TRP A 186 15.03 -8.23 -3.66
CA TRP A 186 14.88 -7.37 -4.81
C TRP A 186 14.00 -6.16 -4.50
N TRP A 187 12.82 -6.35 -3.88
CA TRP A 187 11.92 -5.22 -3.64
C TRP A 187 12.50 -4.22 -2.64
N GLN A 188 13.26 -4.65 -1.63
CA GLN A 188 13.89 -3.72 -0.68
C GLN A 188 14.95 -2.83 -1.36
N GLU A 189 15.65 -3.35 -2.36
CA GLU A 189 16.64 -2.57 -3.11
C GLU A 189 15.98 -1.60 -4.11
N VAL A 190 14.92 -2.02 -4.79
CA VAL A 190 14.30 -1.23 -5.87
C VAL A 190 13.15 -0.33 -5.42
N MET A 191 12.62 -0.50 -4.19
CA MET A 191 11.45 0.24 -3.70
C MET A 191 11.68 1.75 -3.74
N LEU A 192 12.77 2.24 -3.12
CA LEU A 192 13.04 3.68 -3.03
C LEU A 192 13.18 4.37 -4.41
N PRO A 193 14.00 3.87 -5.36
CA PRO A 193 14.09 4.48 -6.68
C PRO A 193 12.78 4.38 -7.48
N THR A 194 11.99 3.31 -7.27
CA THR A 194 10.66 3.19 -7.88
C THR A 194 9.69 4.23 -7.35
N LEU A 195 9.61 4.41 -6.03
CA LEU A 195 8.75 5.41 -5.40
C LEU A 195 9.19 6.84 -5.76
N GLN A 196 10.50 7.09 -5.85
CA GLN A 196 11.03 8.37 -6.35
C GLN A 196 10.53 8.63 -7.78
N SER A 197 10.70 7.66 -8.67
CA SER A 197 10.26 7.77 -10.07
C SER A 197 8.74 7.99 -10.19
N GLN A 198 7.93 7.36 -9.34
CA GLN A 198 6.50 7.63 -9.26
C GLN A 198 6.21 9.06 -8.80
N SER A 199 6.84 9.51 -7.71
CA SER A 199 6.65 10.87 -7.16
C SER A 199 7.11 12.00 -8.08
N LEU A 200 8.08 11.75 -8.96
CA LEU A 200 8.52 12.73 -9.97
C LEU A 200 7.50 12.88 -11.11
N ARG A 201 6.76 11.82 -11.45
CA ARG A 201 5.70 11.85 -12.47
C ARG A 201 4.38 12.41 -11.92
N GLU A 202 4.03 11.99 -10.71
CA GLU A 202 2.82 12.39 -10.00
C GLU A 202 3.20 12.79 -8.57
N PRO A 203 3.55 14.07 -8.36
CA PRO A 203 3.90 14.58 -7.04
C PRO A 203 2.72 14.47 -6.08
N GLY A 204 3.00 14.04 -4.85
CA GLY A 204 1.99 13.97 -3.80
C GLY A 204 1.45 15.35 -3.42
N SER A 205 0.21 15.39 -2.97
CA SER A 205 -0.47 16.62 -2.59
C SER A 205 -0.03 17.11 -1.21
N ARG A 206 -0.11 18.43 -0.99
CA ARG A 206 -0.06 19.03 0.35
C ARG A 206 -1.37 19.77 0.59
N LEU A 207 -1.93 19.62 1.79
CA LEU A 207 -3.13 20.33 2.17
C LEU A 207 -2.77 21.67 2.80
N GLU A 208 -3.35 22.75 2.27
CA GLU A 208 -3.31 24.06 2.91
C GLU A 208 -3.99 24.02 4.29
N GLY A 209 -3.41 24.71 5.27
CA GLY A 209 -3.89 24.70 6.66
C GLY A 209 -3.60 23.43 7.46
N GLY A 210 -2.94 22.42 6.87
CA GLY A 210 -2.47 21.24 7.61
C GLY A 210 -1.29 21.57 8.53
N ASP A 211 -1.26 20.96 9.73
CA ASP A 211 -0.13 21.07 10.65
C ASP A 211 0.90 19.98 10.35
N TYR A 212 2.03 20.40 9.78
CA TYR A 212 3.17 19.56 9.42
C TYR A 212 4.39 19.80 10.34
N SER A 213 4.20 20.48 11.48
CA SER A 213 5.30 20.89 12.39
C SER A 213 6.19 19.72 12.85
N HIS A 214 5.64 18.51 12.94
CA HIS A 214 6.37 17.30 13.32
C HIS A 214 7.01 16.53 12.14
N TYR A 215 6.76 16.93 10.89
CA TYR A 215 7.15 16.18 9.70
C TYR A 215 8.56 16.50 9.18
N GLY A 216 9.23 17.52 9.76
CA GLY A 216 10.45 18.11 9.23
C GLY A 216 11.64 17.16 9.03
N ARG A 217 11.75 16.06 9.80
CA ARG A 217 12.82 15.06 9.63
C ARG A 217 12.71 14.27 8.33
N TYR A 218 11.52 14.23 7.73
CA TYR A 218 11.25 13.49 6.50
C TYR A 218 11.31 14.36 5.24
N LEU A 219 11.74 15.62 5.36
CA LEU A 219 11.85 16.55 4.25
C LEU A 219 13.31 16.68 3.78
N LEU A 220 13.52 16.77 2.48
CA LEU A 220 14.80 17.17 1.88
C LEU A 220 14.92 18.69 1.99
N LYS A 221 15.66 19.15 3.00
CA LYS A 221 15.82 20.58 3.32
C LYS A 221 16.48 21.38 2.20
N ASP A 222 17.37 20.73 1.45
CA ASP A 222 18.09 21.32 0.33
C ASP A 222 17.33 21.20 -1.00
N GLY A 223 16.10 20.67 -0.97
CA GLY A 223 15.29 20.42 -2.17
C GLY A 223 15.74 19.22 -2.99
N LEU A 224 15.28 19.15 -4.25
CA LEU A 224 15.77 18.16 -5.21
C LEU A 224 17.09 18.65 -5.81
N PRO A 225 18.07 17.76 -6.07
CA PRO A 225 19.27 18.13 -6.81
C PRO A 225 18.94 18.69 -8.20
N ASP A 226 19.64 19.74 -8.64
CA ASP A 226 19.40 20.41 -9.93
C ASP A 226 19.42 19.46 -11.13
N TRP A 227 20.36 18.51 -11.13
CA TRP A 227 20.46 17.51 -12.20
C TRP A 227 19.21 16.64 -12.32
N LEU A 228 18.55 16.34 -11.19
CA LEU A 228 17.35 15.52 -11.16
C LEU A 228 16.14 16.32 -11.62
N VAL A 229 16.03 17.59 -11.20
CA VAL A 229 14.99 18.52 -11.68
C VAL A 229 15.07 18.66 -13.19
N ALA A 230 16.28 18.84 -13.73
CA ALA A 230 16.52 18.97 -15.16
C ALA A 230 16.16 17.68 -15.93
N GLU A 231 16.65 16.51 -15.50
CA GLU A 231 16.41 15.23 -16.19
C GLU A 231 14.94 14.81 -16.12
N ALA A 232 14.32 14.90 -14.94
CA ALA A 232 12.92 14.52 -14.74
C ALA A 232 11.92 15.59 -15.21
N LYS A 233 12.41 16.76 -15.65
CA LYS A 233 11.60 17.90 -16.11
C LYS A 233 10.55 18.33 -15.09
N VAL A 234 10.90 18.26 -13.80
CA VAL A 234 10.00 18.67 -12.72
C VAL A 234 9.90 20.18 -12.70
N LYS A 235 8.68 20.71 -12.65
CA LYS A 235 8.45 22.14 -12.46
C LYS A 235 8.45 22.42 -10.96
N VAL A 236 9.51 23.04 -10.46
CA VAL A 236 9.60 23.52 -9.07
C VAL A 236 9.38 25.03 -9.07
N GLN A 237 8.43 25.51 -8.28
CA GLN A 237 8.12 26.92 -8.10
C GLN A 237 8.58 27.40 -6.72
N PRO A 238 8.97 28.69 -6.58
CA PRO A 238 9.21 29.28 -5.27
C PRO A 238 7.99 29.12 -4.36
N GLY A 239 8.20 28.56 -3.17
CA GLY A 239 7.13 28.29 -2.20
C GLY A 239 6.50 26.90 -2.30
N ASP A 240 6.89 26.09 -3.29
CA ASP A 240 6.47 24.68 -3.34
C ASP A 240 6.88 23.93 -2.06
N PRO A 241 6.11 22.92 -1.64
CA PRO A 241 6.48 22.04 -0.55
C PRO A 241 7.84 21.38 -0.78
N LEU A 242 8.62 21.23 0.30
CA LEU A 242 9.87 20.49 0.24
C LEU A 242 9.61 19.01 -0.14
N PRO A 243 10.46 18.40 -0.98
CA PRO A 243 10.34 17.00 -1.33
C PRO A 243 10.56 16.07 -0.12
N LEU A 244 10.03 14.86 -0.20
CA LEU A 244 10.22 13.85 0.84
C LEU A 244 11.58 13.16 0.74
N ASN A 245 12.21 12.95 1.89
CA ASN A 245 13.33 12.05 2.05
C ASN A 245 12.80 10.62 2.23
N LEU A 246 12.64 9.89 1.11
CA LEU A 246 12.12 8.52 1.13
C LEU A 246 12.96 7.57 1.99
N ARG A 247 14.28 7.78 2.08
CA ARG A 247 15.15 6.97 2.97
C ARG A 247 14.75 7.15 4.43
N ALA A 248 14.44 8.38 4.86
CA ALA A 248 13.97 8.66 6.21
C ALA A 248 12.55 8.12 6.45
N ILE A 249 11.67 8.17 5.44
CA ILE A 249 10.29 7.62 5.54
C ILE A 249 10.31 6.11 5.81
N PHE A 250 11.24 5.38 5.20
CA PHE A 250 11.36 3.92 5.30
C PHE A 250 12.49 3.45 6.22
N GLU A 251 13.03 4.32 7.07
CA GLU A 251 14.16 3.96 7.96
C GLU A 251 13.77 2.87 8.97
N ASP A 252 12.53 2.89 9.48
CA ASP A 252 12.00 1.90 10.42
C ASP A 252 11.06 0.92 9.69
N LEU A 253 11.59 0.28 8.64
CA LEU A 253 10.92 -0.80 7.90
C LEU A 253 11.41 -2.15 8.43
N ARG A 254 10.46 -2.99 8.85
CA ARG A 254 10.74 -4.33 9.39
C ARG A 254 9.97 -5.40 8.63
N VAL A 255 10.65 -6.50 8.33
CA VAL A 255 10.01 -7.73 7.88
C VAL A 255 9.85 -8.63 9.11
N SER A 256 8.62 -9.00 9.45
CA SER A 256 8.31 -9.75 10.67
C SER A 256 7.72 -11.11 10.34
N SER A 257 8.33 -12.17 10.86
CA SER A 257 7.76 -13.51 10.91
C SER A 257 6.88 -13.76 12.15
N SER A 258 6.84 -12.79 13.07
CA SER A 258 6.04 -12.88 14.28
C SER A 258 4.64 -12.31 14.04
N ASN A 259 3.61 -13.10 14.37
CA ASN A 259 2.21 -12.73 14.24
C ASN A 259 1.81 -11.72 15.33
N GLY A 260 2.14 -10.44 15.11
CA GLY A 260 1.73 -9.34 15.96
C GLY A 260 0.29 -8.89 15.66
N MET A 261 -0.32 -8.16 16.60
CA MET A 261 -1.67 -7.59 16.42
C MET A 261 -1.85 -6.91 15.07
N GLY A 262 -0.92 -6.04 14.67
CA GLY A 262 -1.07 -5.27 13.44
C GLY A 262 -1.11 -6.14 12.17
N LEU A 263 -0.30 -7.21 12.12
CA LEU A 263 -0.29 -8.17 11.00
C LEU A 263 -1.60 -8.98 10.95
N GLU A 264 -2.08 -9.48 12.10
CA GLU A 264 -3.39 -10.17 12.14
C GLU A 264 -4.54 -9.24 11.72
N LEU A 265 -4.51 -7.96 12.13
CA LEU A 265 -5.55 -7.00 11.77
C LEU A 265 -5.54 -6.69 10.26
N VAL A 266 -4.37 -6.50 9.64
CA VAL A 266 -4.30 -6.25 8.19
C VAL A 266 -4.64 -7.51 7.38
N ASP A 267 -4.25 -8.71 7.81
CA ASP A 267 -4.66 -9.99 7.20
C ASP A 267 -6.20 -10.09 7.13
N ILE A 268 -6.88 -9.76 8.23
CA ILE A 268 -8.35 -9.77 8.30
C ILE A 268 -8.96 -8.80 7.30
N LEU A 269 -8.44 -7.57 7.20
CA LEU A 269 -8.97 -6.57 6.27
C LEU A 269 -8.71 -6.95 4.81
N THR A 270 -7.49 -7.37 4.49
CA THR A 270 -7.08 -7.75 3.13
C THR A 270 -7.84 -9.00 2.66
N ASN A 271 -7.98 -10.02 3.52
CA ASN A 271 -8.83 -11.19 3.23
C ASN A 271 -10.31 -10.83 3.14
N GLY A 272 -10.82 -9.98 4.03
CA GLY A 272 -12.21 -9.54 4.00
C GLY A 272 -12.55 -8.85 2.68
N LEU A 273 -11.66 -7.96 2.22
CA LEU A 273 -11.79 -7.28 0.94
C LEU A 273 -11.78 -8.26 -0.24
N ARG A 274 -10.81 -9.18 -0.27
CA ARG A 274 -10.74 -10.20 -1.33
C ARG A 274 -11.97 -11.10 -1.35
N ARG A 275 -12.43 -11.55 -0.18
CA ARG A 275 -13.63 -12.38 -0.06
C ARG A 275 -14.86 -11.63 -0.56
N ALA A 276 -14.99 -10.34 -0.27
CA ALA A 276 -16.07 -9.50 -0.79
C ALA A 276 -16.07 -9.47 -2.32
N LEU A 277 -14.91 -9.19 -2.92
CA LEU A 277 -14.75 -9.15 -4.39
C LEU A 277 -14.95 -10.52 -5.06
N ARG A 278 -14.76 -11.62 -4.32
CA ARG A 278 -15.04 -12.98 -4.81
C ARG A 278 -16.45 -13.49 -4.49
N GLY A 279 -17.30 -12.68 -3.85
CA GLY A 279 -18.66 -13.09 -3.44
C GLY A 279 -18.71 -14.07 -2.27
N HIS A 280 -17.64 -14.19 -1.48
CA HIS A 280 -17.51 -15.11 -0.33
C HIS A 280 -17.60 -14.42 1.04
N LEU A 281 -18.00 -13.15 1.07
CA LEU A 281 -18.32 -12.40 2.28
C LEU A 281 -19.50 -11.49 1.95
N GLY A 282 -20.56 -11.54 2.75
CA GLY A 282 -21.73 -10.69 2.59
C GLY A 282 -21.53 -9.26 3.12
N PRO A 283 -22.45 -8.34 2.79
CA PRO A 283 -22.34 -6.92 3.10
C PRO A 283 -22.13 -6.61 4.58
N THR A 284 -22.67 -7.40 5.50
CA THR A 284 -22.47 -7.18 6.95
C THR A 284 -20.99 -7.24 7.32
N GLY A 285 -20.22 -8.10 6.65
CA GLY A 285 -18.78 -8.24 6.89
C GLY A 285 -17.94 -7.19 6.17
N TRP A 286 -18.17 -6.96 4.87
CA TRP A 286 -17.26 -6.10 4.08
C TRP A 286 -17.66 -4.63 4.03
N LEU A 287 -18.94 -4.30 4.15
CA LEU A 287 -19.39 -2.90 4.06
C LEU A 287 -18.77 -2.01 5.15
N PRO A 288 -18.55 -2.49 6.40
CA PRO A 288 -17.82 -1.72 7.41
C PRO A 288 -16.39 -1.34 6.99
N ILE A 289 -15.67 -2.17 6.22
CA ILE A 289 -14.25 -1.96 5.86
C ILE A 289 -14.04 -0.57 5.24
N ARG A 290 -15.00 -0.12 4.42
CA ARG A 290 -14.93 1.18 3.74
C ARG A 290 -14.78 2.37 4.71
N THR A 291 -15.24 2.23 5.97
CA THR A 291 -15.13 3.28 7.00
C THR A 291 -13.70 3.51 7.51
N LEU A 292 -12.78 2.60 7.16
CA LEU A 292 -11.35 2.75 7.40
C LEU A 292 -10.63 3.41 6.22
N MET A 293 -11.25 3.48 5.05
CA MET A 293 -10.63 4.02 3.83
C MET A 293 -11.00 5.48 3.64
N ILE A 294 -10.11 6.28 3.05
CA ILE A 294 -10.40 7.69 2.78
C ILE A 294 -11.42 7.83 1.64
N HIS A 295 -12.42 8.67 1.85
CA HIS A 295 -13.39 9.05 0.84
C HIS A 295 -12.71 9.85 -0.28
N ARG A 296 -12.91 9.41 -1.52
CA ARG A 296 -12.39 10.03 -2.73
C ARG A 296 -13.44 10.01 -3.83
N LYS A 297 -13.26 10.84 -4.87
CA LYS A 297 -14.20 10.96 -6.00
C LYS A 297 -14.42 9.63 -6.74
N GLN A 298 -13.39 8.79 -6.76
CA GLN A 298 -13.41 7.44 -7.35
C GLN A 298 -13.64 6.36 -6.28
N GLN A 299 -13.59 5.07 -6.66
CA GLN A 299 -13.65 3.98 -5.67
C GLN A 299 -12.48 4.02 -4.67
N TYR A 300 -12.66 3.56 -3.44
CA TYR A 300 -11.65 3.62 -2.36
C TYR A 300 -10.48 2.64 -2.50
N MET A 301 -10.66 1.58 -3.28
CA MET A 301 -9.60 0.64 -3.63
C MET A 301 -8.98 1.02 -4.97
N GLU A 302 -7.68 0.81 -5.12
CA GLU A 302 -7.00 1.01 -6.41
C GLU A 302 -7.01 -0.28 -7.21
N PHE A 303 -7.55 -0.25 -8.43
CA PHE A 303 -7.52 -1.40 -9.34
C PHE A 303 -6.35 -1.23 -10.30
N VAL A 304 -5.34 -2.09 -10.15
CA VAL A 304 -4.15 -2.10 -11.00
C VAL A 304 -4.43 -2.97 -12.22
N SER A 305 -4.24 -2.38 -13.40
CA SER A 305 -4.23 -3.08 -14.67
C SER A 305 -2.84 -2.94 -15.31
N LEU A 306 -2.22 -4.08 -15.63
CA LEU A 306 -0.85 -4.16 -16.15
C LEU A 306 -0.83 -4.35 -17.67
N ASN A 307 -1.90 -4.91 -18.22
CA ASN A 307 -2.24 -4.95 -19.62
C ASN A 307 -3.76 -4.99 -19.71
N ARG A 308 -4.34 -4.08 -20.49
CA ARG A 308 -5.78 -4.09 -20.78
C ARG A 308 -6.02 -4.95 -22.02
N GLU A 309 -6.71 -6.07 -21.86
CA GLU A 309 -7.50 -6.65 -22.94
C GLU A 309 -8.98 -6.25 -22.76
N ASP A 310 -9.80 -6.54 -23.77
CA ASP A 310 -11.16 -6.04 -24.00
C ASP A 310 -12.11 -6.06 -22.78
N SER A 311 -13.24 -5.35 -22.92
CA SER A 311 -14.28 -5.18 -21.90
C SER A 311 -14.64 -6.48 -21.17
N TYR A 312 -14.08 -6.66 -19.97
CA TYR A 312 -14.39 -7.74 -19.05
C TYR A 312 -15.54 -7.32 -18.12
N GLU A 313 -16.62 -8.09 -18.08
CA GLU A 313 -17.71 -7.86 -17.14
C GLU A 313 -17.26 -8.24 -15.72
N MET A 314 -17.09 -7.23 -14.87
CA MET A 314 -16.67 -7.40 -13.49
C MET A 314 -17.85 -7.77 -12.61
N GLU A 315 -17.97 -9.04 -12.21
CA GLU A 315 -19.04 -9.51 -11.31
C GLU A 315 -19.06 -8.80 -9.96
N TYR A 316 -17.91 -8.29 -9.51
CA TYR A 316 -17.76 -7.52 -8.27
C TYR A 316 -18.10 -6.03 -8.40
N SER A 317 -18.64 -5.59 -9.53
CA SER A 317 -19.08 -4.19 -9.73
C SER A 317 -20.00 -3.67 -8.61
N PRO A 318 -20.97 -4.43 -8.06
CA PRO A 318 -21.77 -3.97 -6.92
C PRO A 318 -20.93 -3.65 -5.67
N VAL A 319 -19.93 -4.49 -5.38
CA VAL A 319 -19.00 -4.26 -4.26
C VAL A 319 -18.20 -2.99 -4.51
N VAL A 320 -17.58 -2.84 -5.69
CA VAL A 320 -16.80 -1.64 -6.03
C VAL A 320 -17.63 -0.37 -5.94
N ARG A 321 -18.90 -0.38 -6.38
CA ARG A 321 -19.82 0.75 -6.25
C ARG A 321 -20.09 1.11 -4.79
N ALA A 322 -20.22 0.12 -3.90
CA ALA A 322 -20.45 0.38 -2.47
C ALA A 322 -19.24 1.03 -1.77
N PHE A 323 -18.02 0.85 -2.31
CA PHE A 323 -16.79 1.53 -1.92
C PHE A 323 -16.57 2.88 -2.64
N ARG A 324 -17.64 3.53 -3.12
CA ARG A 324 -17.61 4.94 -3.57
C ARG A 324 -18.21 5.91 -2.55
N GLN A 325 -18.85 5.39 -1.51
CA GLN A 325 -19.54 6.16 -0.47
C GLN A 325 -19.35 5.56 0.93
N GLY A 326 -19.56 6.36 1.98
CA GLY A 326 -19.42 5.91 3.38
C GLY A 326 -17.98 5.75 3.87
N GLY A 327 -17.01 6.32 3.14
CA GLY A 327 -15.61 6.36 3.51
C GLY A 327 -15.34 7.47 4.52
N ARG A 328 -14.11 7.54 4.99
CA ARG A 328 -13.69 8.56 5.96
C ARG A 328 -13.33 9.86 5.25
N ASN A 329 -13.88 10.98 5.70
CA ASN A 329 -13.52 12.29 5.13
C ASN A 329 -12.03 12.60 5.34
N MET A 330 -11.36 13.07 4.28
CA MET A 330 -10.00 13.59 4.39
C MET A 330 -9.97 14.82 5.29
N GLY A 331 -10.84 15.81 5.02
CA GLY A 331 -10.95 17.03 5.80
C GLY A 331 -11.61 16.83 7.16
N THR A 332 -11.27 17.68 8.13
CA THR A 332 -12.03 17.84 9.37
C THR A 332 -13.26 18.72 9.12
N PRO A 333 -14.31 18.63 9.96
CA PRO A 333 -15.48 19.52 9.83
C PRO A 333 -15.12 21.01 9.83
N SER A 334 -14.03 21.43 10.50
CA SER A 334 -13.56 22.81 10.49
C SER A 334 -13.01 23.24 9.12
N LEU A 335 -12.28 22.36 8.43
CA LEU A 335 -11.75 22.62 7.09
C LEU A 335 -12.86 22.87 6.07
N TYR A 336 -13.97 22.14 6.18
CA TYR A 336 -15.14 22.33 5.29
C TYR A 336 -15.98 23.57 5.61
N ARG A 337 -15.74 24.24 6.75
CA ARG A 337 -16.41 25.50 7.08
C ARG A 337 -15.63 26.74 6.62
N SER A 338 -14.34 26.57 6.33
CA SER A 338 -13.44 27.63 5.86
C SER A 338 -13.32 27.72 4.33
N ILE A 339 -13.94 26.78 3.60
CA ILE A 339 -14.04 26.73 2.14
C ILE A 339 -15.47 27.10 1.75
#